data_AF-A0A8T0WRZ9-F1
#
_entry.id   AF-A0A8T0WRZ9-F1
#
_cell.length_a   1.000
_cell.length_b   1.000
_cell.length_c   1.000
_cell.angle_alpha   90.00
_cell.angle_beta   90.00
_cell.angle_gamma   90.00
#
_symmetry.space_group_name_H-M   'P 1'
#
loop_
_entity.id
_entity.type
_entity.pdbx_description
1 polymer ?
#
loop_
_entity_poly.entity_id
_entity_poly.type
_entity_poly.pdbx_seq_one_letter_code
_entity_poly.pdbx_strand_id
1 'polypeptide(L)'
;MFNFYSRTRTYIDKKCPFTGTVSIRGRIIAGTCHSAKMNRTIIVRRNYLHFVKKYQRYEKRHSNIPSLISPCFRVKEGDHVIIG
;
A
#
# COMPACT_ATOMS: atom_id res chain seq x y z
N MET A 1 13.04 -10.60 -5.73
CA MET A 1 11.73 -11.25 -5.51
C MET A 1 11.28 -10.85 -4.12
N PHE A 2 10.26 -10.00 -3.99
CA PHE A 2 9.82 -9.50 -2.67
C PHE A 2 9.03 -10.61 -1.96
N ASN A 3 9.54 -11.07 -0.83
CA ASN A 3 8.87 -12.08 -0.01
C ASN A 3 7.85 -11.38 0.89
N PHE A 4 6.56 -11.61 0.64
CA PHE A 4 5.51 -11.17 1.55
C PHE A 4 5.37 -12.22 2.68
N TYR A 5 5.95 -11.95 3.84
CA TYR A 5 5.86 -12.84 5.00
C TYR A 5 4.60 -12.53 5.82
N SER A 6 3.73 -13.53 6.05
CA SER A 6 2.58 -13.39 6.96
C SER A 6 3.00 -13.80 8.38
N ARG A 7 2.62 -13.00 9.38
CA ARG A 7 2.76 -13.42 10.79
C ARG A 7 1.66 -14.43 11.11
N THR A 8 2.05 -15.55 11.72
CA THR A 8 1.18 -16.67 12.10
C THR A 8 0.20 -16.25 13.20
N ARG A 9 -0.96 -15.72 12.81
CA ARG A 9 -2.11 -15.55 13.71
C ARG A 9 -3.37 -16.03 13.00
N THR A 10 -4.12 -16.89 13.67
CA THR A 10 -5.37 -17.46 13.17
C THR A 10 -6.44 -16.37 13.12
N TYR A 11 -6.74 -15.88 11.93
CA TYR A 11 -7.80 -14.93 11.72
C TYR A 11 -8.58 -15.29 10.45
N ILE A 12 -9.88 -14.99 10.44
CA ILE A 12 -10.79 -15.37 9.36
C ILE A 12 -11.15 -14.10 8.59
N ASP A 13 -10.61 -13.95 7.38
CA ASP A 13 -11.03 -12.90 6.44
C ASP A 13 -10.87 -13.36 5.01
N LYS A 14 -11.97 -13.19 4.28
CA LYS A 14 -12.13 -13.70 2.91
C LYS A 14 -11.37 -12.88 1.88
N LYS A 15 -11.09 -11.61 2.17
CA LYS A 15 -10.49 -10.66 1.20
C LYS A 15 -8.97 -10.64 1.24
N CYS A 16 -8.36 -11.42 2.12
CA CYS A 16 -6.94 -11.30 2.36
C CYS A 16 -6.12 -12.30 1.56
N PRO A 17 -4.94 -11.89 1.07
CA PRO A 17 -4.26 -12.63 0.01
C PRO A 17 -3.56 -13.92 0.48
N PHE A 18 -3.41 -14.14 1.79
CA PHE A 18 -2.73 -15.31 2.34
C PHE A 18 -3.70 -16.42 2.76
N THR A 19 -4.81 -16.05 3.40
CA THR A 19 -5.79 -16.98 4.00
C THR A 19 -7.13 -16.99 3.25
N GLY A 20 -7.35 -16.03 2.36
CA GLY A 20 -8.58 -15.86 1.58
C GLY A 20 -8.45 -16.35 0.15
N THR A 21 -9.45 -16.02 -0.68
CA THR A 21 -9.53 -16.46 -2.09
C THR A 21 -8.94 -15.45 -3.07
N VAL A 22 -8.46 -14.31 -2.58
CA VAL A 22 -7.93 -13.22 -3.42
C VAL A 22 -6.46 -13.48 -3.75
N SER A 23 -6.08 -13.37 -5.02
CA SER A 23 -4.68 -13.47 -5.46
C SER A 23 -4.11 -12.10 -5.83
N ILE A 24 -2.87 -11.84 -5.43
CA ILE A 24 -2.11 -10.63 -5.81
C ILE A 24 -1.78 -10.73 -7.29
N ARG A 25 -2.24 -9.75 -8.10
CA ARG A 25 -2.03 -9.71 -9.55
C ARG A 25 -1.82 -8.27 -10.01
N GLY A 26 -0.93 -8.07 -10.97
CA GLY A 26 -0.67 -6.77 -11.58
C GLY A 26 0.61 -6.12 -11.04
N ARG A 27 0.55 -4.81 -10.77
CA ARG A 27 1.72 -4.01 -10.42
C ARG A 27 1.86 -3.89 -8.90
N ILE A 28 3.06 -4.18 -8.41
CA ILE A 28 3.45 -3.97 -7.02
C ILE A 28 3.94 -2.53 -6.86
N ILE A 29 3.40 -1.79 -5.90
CA ILE A 29 3.69 -0.37 -5.66
C ILE A 29 4.16 -0.19 -4.22
N ALA A 30 5.29 0.48 -4.05
CA ALA A 30 5.76 0.93 -2.74
C ALA A 30 5.27 2.37 -2.44
N GLY A 31 4.92 2.62 -1.19
CA GLY A 31 4.52 3.94 -0.72
C GLY A 31 4.56 4.06 0.79
N THR A 32 4.19 5.23 1.30
CA THR A 32 4.13 5.50 2.74
C THR A 32 2.68 5.54 3.22
N CYS A 33 2.41 4.96 4.37
CA CYS A 33 1.10 5.06 5.01
C CYS A 33 0.85 6.48 5.51
N HIS A 34 -0.16 7.14 4.94
CA HIS A 34 -0.53 8.48 5.37
C HIS A 34 -1.57 8.46 6.49
N SER A 35 -2.57 7.57 6.39
CA SER A 35 -3.63 7.44 7.39
C SER A 35 -4.06 5.98 7.51
N ALA A 36 -4.22 5.54 8.76
CA ALA A 36 -4.69 4.20 9.12
C ALA A 36 -5.94 4.25 10.04
N LYS A 37 -6.74 5.31 9.91
CA LYS A 37 -7.90 5.55 10.79
C LYS A 37 -9.12 4.67 10.46
N MET A 38 -9.19 4.11 9.25
CA MET A 38 -10.31 3.30 8.80
C MET A 38 -10.12 1.84 9.20
N ASN A 39 -11.22 1.15 9.52
CA ASN A 39 -11.20 -0.27 9.79
C ASN A 39 -10.78 -1.05 8.53
N ARG A 40 -9.65 -1.77 8.63
CA ARG A 40 -9.11 -2.66 7.57
C ARG A 40 -8.78 -1.99 6.24
N THR A 41 -8.66 -0.65 6.19
CA THR A 41 -8.23 0.08 4.99
C THR A 41 -7.22 1.16 5.38
N ILE A 42 -6.16 1.30 4.59
CA ILE A 42 -5.13 2.34 4.76
C ILE A 42 -5.04 3.20 3.50
N ILE A 43 -4.67 4.46 3.68
CA ILE A 43 -4.37 5.38 2.58
C ILE A 43 -2.87 5.42 2.42
N VAL A 44 -2.38 4.93 1.28
CA VAL A 44 -0.96 4.97 0.94
C VAL A 44 -0.70 6.13 -0.01
N ARG A 45 0.31 6.92 0.32
CA ARG A 45 0.73 8.07 -0.47
C ARG A 45 1.97 7.72 -1.27
N ARG A 46 1.94 8.05 -2.55
CA ARG A 46 3.10 7.99 -3.45
C ARG A 46 3.44 9.37 -3.94
N ASN A 47 4.63 9.85 -3.60
CA ASN A 47 5.16 11.10 -4.12
C ASN A 47 5.99 10.80 -5.38
N TYR A 48 5.80 11.60 -6.43
CA TYR A 48 6.58 11.51 -7.66
C TYR A 48 6.84 12.90 -8.24
N LEU A 49 7.91 13.02 -9.00
CA LEU A 49 8.28 14.27 -9.68
C LEU A 49 7.73 14.23 -11.10
N HIS A 50 6.96 15.25 -11.47
CA HIS A 50 6.45 15.44 -12.81
C HIS A 50 7.29 16.48 -13.55
N PHE A 51 7.86 16.12 -14.70
CA PHE A 51 8.69 17.03 -15.48
C PHE A 51 7.84 17.92 -16.38
N VAL A 52 8.02 19.24 -16.28
CA VAL A 52 7.32 20.22 -17.11
C VAL A 52 8.25 20.68 -18.24
N LYS A 53 8.00 20.16 -19.45
CA LYS A 53 8.85 20.39 -20.64
C LYS A 53 9.10 21.87 -20.95
N LYS A 54 8.08 22.72 -20.83
CA LYS A 54 8.17 24.17 -21.13
C LYS A 54 9.21 24.89 -20.26
N TYR A 55 9.31 24.52 -18.98
CA TYR A 55 10.17 25.20 -18.00
C TYR A 55 11.42 24.40 -17.65
N GLN A 56 11.58 23.19 -18.21
CA GLN A 56 12.64 22.24 -17.88
C GLN A 56 12.82 22.02 -16.36
N ARG A 57 11.71 22.04 -15.61
CA ARG A 57 11.68 21.93 -14.15
C ARG A 57 10.79 20.77 -13.71
N TYR A 58 11.05 20.26 -12.50
CA TYR A 58 10.23 19.22 -11.88
C TYR A 58 9.23 19.82 -10.88
N GLU A 59 8.00 19.34 -10.93
CA GLU A 59 6.94 19.63 -9.97
C GLU A 59 6.73 18.41 -9.06
N LYS A 60 6.61 18.62 -7.75
CA LYS A 60 6.24 17.56 -6.81
C LYS A 60 4.75 17.29 -6.91
N ARG A 61 4.38 16.04 -7.22
CA ARG A 61 3.01 15.56 -7.19
C ARG A 61 2.88 14.38 -6.25
N HIS A 62 1.66 14.15 -5.78
CA HIS A 62 1.34 13.00 -4.96
C HIS A 62 0.04 12.35 -5.41
N SER A 63 -0.01 11.03 -5.34
CA SER A 63 -1.23 10.25 -5.50
C SER A 63 -1.53 9.47 -4.22
N ASN A 64 -2.81 9.44 -3.85
CA ASN A 64 -3.30 8.69 -2.71
C ASN A 64 -4.01 7.45 -3.23
N ILE A 65 -3.58 6.28 -2.76
CA ILE A 65 -4.10 4.98 -3.18
C ILE A 65 -4.72 4.34 -1.93
N PRO A 66 -6.04 4.09 -1.91
CA PRO A 66 -6.66 3.29 -0.86
C PRO A 66 -6.24 1.83 -1.04
N SER A 67 -5.84 1.18 0.03
CA SER A 67 -5.48 -0.25 0.01
C SER A 67 -6.09 -0.98 1.20
N LEU A 68 -6.50 -2.21 0.95
CA LEU A 68 -7.03 -3.11 1.97
C LEU A 68 -5.88 -3.62 2.81
N ILE A 69 -6.00 -3.54 4.13
CA ILE A 69 -5.05 -4.15 5.06
C ILE A 69 -5.67 -5.40 5.69
N SER A 70 -4.99 -6.52 5.50
CA SER A 70 -5.25 -7.73 6.28
C SER A 70 -4.83 -7.51 7.74
N PRO A 71 -5.62 -7.92 8.74
CA PRO A 71 -5.28 -7.78 10.15
C PRO A 71 -4.06 -8.63 10.59
N CYS A 72 -3.48 -9.45 9.71
CA CYS A 72 -2.14 -10.00 9.92
C CYS A 72 -1.06 -8.91 10.02
N PHE A 73 -1.29 -7.74 9.43
CA PHE A 73 -0.36 -6.62 9.46
C PHE A 73 -0.85 -5.53 10.41
N ARG A 74 0.03 -5.11 11.32
CA ARG A 74 -0.17 -3.91 12.13
C ARG A 74 0.66 -2.80 11.51
N VAL A 75 -0.01 -1.80 10.96
CA VAL A 75 0.61 -0.69 10.25
C VAL A 75 0.20 0.61 10.94
N LYS A 76 1.17 1.50 11.12
CA LYS A 76 0.98 2.85 11.68
C LYS A 76 1.20 3.90 10.60
N GLU A 77 0.79 5.13 10.90
CA GLU A 77 1.07 6.28 10.05
C GLU A 77 2.60 6.49 9.97
N GLY A 78 3.11 6.68 8.76
CA GLY A 78 4.55 6.84 8.49
C GLY A 78 5.27 5.55 8.04
N ASP A 79 4.65 4.38 8.17
CA ASP A 79 5.28 3.13 7.77
C ASP A 79 5.45 3.04 6.23
N HIS A 80 6.56 2.46 5.80
CA HIS A 80 6.78 2.10 4.40
C HIS A 80 6.10 0.76 4.10
N VAL A 81 5.15 0.78 3.16
CA VAL A 81 4.37 -0.39 2.78
C VAL A 81 4.47 -0.67 1.28
N ILE A 82 4.31 -1.94 0.95
CA ILE A 82 4.29 -2.44 -0.42
C ILE A 82 2.90 -3.02 -0.65
N ILE A 83 2.20 -2.50 -1.65
CA ILE A 83 0.85 -2.93 -2.05
C ILE A 83 0.97 -3.73 -3.35
N GLY A 84 0.17 -4.80 -3.49
CA GLY A 84 0.03 -5.59 -4.71
C GLY A 84 -1.34 -6.26 -4.78
#